data_AF-A0A7W7YFT5-F1
#
_entry.id   AF-A0A7W7YFT5-F1
#
_cell.length_a   1.000
_cell.length_b   1.000
_cell.length_c   1.000
_cell.angle_alpha   90.00
_cell.angle_beta   90.00
_cell.angle_gamma   90.00
#
_symmetry.space_group_name_H-M   'P 1'
#
loop_
_entity.id
_entity.type
_entity.pdbx_description
1 polymer ?
#
loop_
_entity_poly.entity_id
_entity_poly.type
_entity_poly.pdbx_seq_one_letter_code
_entity_poly.pdbx_strand_id
1 'polypeptide(L)'
;MSLPFPALDVQTYTRHRLHTQEREWAETNCYVDVWIEVLHALGLEPIAALPFTLGIDFEGDQWTFFKYQLGDLYDLYGLDVQELALYRPLTAHIQEQLGMGRTLLVELDSFYLPDTAGSAYQLEHVKTTVAVAEIDMEQQRLVYFHAQGCYQLQGDDFENIFHLRGEKNPAILPPYCEVVKKAPTPALQGEALLSASLVLLQRQLQRLPVENPFVKFRARFEADMQWLIHEPITTFHQYSFATLRQFGSCYELAGTYLKWLQGQGVAGLDAAIENVMSLSTTAKALQFQLARAMARKKPIDFTPVDQMAERWTQAMQQLKSAFPA
;
A
#
# COMPACT_ATOMS: atom_id res chain seq x y z
N MET A 1 -5.69 -9.85 -28.95
CA MET A 1 -4.59 -9.39 -28.07
C MET A 1 -4.62 -10.22 -26.80
N SER A 2 -3.48 -10.43 -26.14
CA SER A 2 -3.42 -11.19 -24.89
C SER A 2 -4.05 -10.38 -23.74
N LEU A 3 -4.73 -11.05 -22.82
CA LEU A 3 -5.17 -10.47 -21.55
C LEU A 3 -3.98 -9.86 -20.78
N PRO A 4 -4.21 -8.87 -19.89
CA PRO A 4 -3.12 -8.26 -19.12
C PRO A 4 -2.38 -9.26 -18.22
N PHE A 5 -3.09 -10.27 -17.73
CA PHE A 5 -2.59 -11.33 -16.85
C PHE A 5 -2.73 -12.71 -17.53
N PRO A 6 -1.95 -13.72 -17.08
CA PRO A 6 -2.27 -15.13 -17.35
C PRO A 6 -3.69 -15.47 -16.91
N ALA A 7 -4.26 -16.59 -17.38
CA ALA A 7 -5.58 -17.03 -16.93
C ALA A 7 -5.59 -17.16 -15.40
N LEU A 8 -6.48 -16.42 -14.74
CA LEU A 8 -6.63 -16.40 -13.29
C LEU A 8 -7.83 -17.26 -12.90
N ASP A 9 -7.64 -18.11 -11.90
CA ASP A 9 -8.73 -18.76 -11.18
C ASP A 9 -8.69 -18.30 -9.73
N VAL A 10 -9.72 -17.55 -9.33
CA VAL A 10 -9.87 -16.98 -7.99
C VAL A 10 -9.81 -18.06 -6.90
N GLN A 11 -10.27 -19.28 -7.18
CA GLN A 11 -10.29 -20.37 -6.20
C GLN A 11 -8.91 -20.98 -5.96
N THR A 12 -8.00 -20.88 -6.94
CA THR A 12 -6.66 -21.49 -6.87
C THR A 12 -5.55 -20.44 -6.82
N TYR A 13 -5.90 -19.16 -6.89
CA TYR A 13 -4.94 -18.07 -6.84
C TYR A 13 -4.14 -18.10 -5.55
N THR A 14 -2.82 -18.26 -5.69
CA THR A 14 -1.89 -18.22 -4.57
C THR A 14 -1.39 -16.80 -4.40
N ARG A 15 -1.88 -16.11 -3.36
CA ARG A 15 -1.44 -14.77 -3.00
C ARG A 15 0.07 -14.67 -2.78
N HIS A 16 0.63 -13.47 -2.94
CA HIS A 16 2.04 -13.26 -2.68
C HIS A 16 2.39 -13.55 -1.21
N ARG A 17 3.63 -13.96 -0.94
CA ARG A 17 4.10 -14.30 0.42
C ARG A 17 3.93 -13.16 1.42
N LEU A 18 3.98 -11.90 0.95
CA LEU A 18 3.75 -10.72 1.80
C LEU A 18 2.31 -10.57 2.28
N HIS A 19 1.37 -11.35 1.74
CA HIS A 19 -0.01 -11.37 2.19
C HIS A 19 -0.36 -12.66 2.93
N THR A 20 0.65 -13.44 3.33
CA THR A 20 0.45 -14.62 4.20
C THR A 20 0.45 -14.21 5.67
N GLN A 21 0.01 -15.12 6.56
CA GLN A 21 -0.22 -14.83 7.99
C GLN A 21 1.05 -14.58 8.82
N GLU A 22 2.24 -14.61 8.21
CA GLU A 22 3.51 -14.40 8.91
C GLU A 22 3.83 -12.91 9.17
N ARG A 23 2.95 -12.01 8.72
CA ARG A 23 3.05 -10.54 8.84
C ARG A 23 2.52 -10.03 10.19
N GLU A 24 3.15 -8.99 10.74
CA GLU A 24 2.64 -8.25 11.90
C GLU A 24 1.48 -7.32 11.52
N TRP A 25 1.50 -6.82 10.28
CA TRP A 25 0.44 -6.02 9.68
C TRP A 25 -0.14 -6.78 8.49
N ALA A 26 -1.29 -7.44 8.69
CA ALA A 26 -1.92 -8.25 7.64
C ALA A 26 -2.18 -7.47 6.33
N GLU A 27 -2.48 -6.17 6.45
CA GLU A 27 -2.65 -5.24 5.33
C GLU A 27 -1.80 -4.01 5.62
N THR A 28 -1.24 -3.42 4.55
CA THR A 28 -0.47 -2.18 4.64
C THR A 28 -1.39 -1.00 4.35
N ASN A 29 -1.58 -0.72 3.07
CA ASN A 29 -2.59 0.16 2.54
C ASN A 29 -3.10 -0.37 1.20
N CYS A 30 -4.29 0.09 0.80
CA CYS A 30 -4.99 -0.42 -0.39
C CYS A 30 -4.16 -0.33 -1.69
N TYR A 31 -3.30 0.68 -1.83
CA TYR A 31 -2.53 0.87 -3.06
C TYR A 31 -1.35 -0.09 -3.15
N VAL A 32 -0.60 -0.24 -2.07
CA VAL A 32 0.59 -1.10 -2.03
C VAL A 32 0.20 -2.57 -2.10
N ASP A 33 -0.83 -2.98 -1.36
CA ASP A 33 -1.27 -4.37 -1.34
C ASP A 33 -1.78 -4.79 -2.75
N VAL A 34 -2.53 -3.93 -3.46
CA VAL A 34 -2.92 -4.18 -4.86
C VAL A 34 -1.71 -4.33 -5.77
N TRP A 35 -0.72 -3.44 -5.68
CA TRP A 35 0.47 -3.53 -6.53
C TRP A 35 1.30 -4.78 -6.24
N ILE A 36 1.37 -5.23 -4.99
CA ILE A 36 2.05 -6.49 -4.64
C ILE A 36 1.41 -7.65 -5.42
N GLU A 37 0.08 -7.76 -5.42
CA GLU A 37 -0.61 -8.85 -6.14
C GLU A 37 -0.56 -8.68 -7.66
N VAL A 38 -0.62 -7.44 -8.18
CA VAL A 38 -0.46 -7.17 -9.63
C VAL A 38 0.93 -7.60 -10.11
N LEU A 39 2.00 -7.22 -9.41
CA LEU A 39 3.36 -7.59 -9.77
C LEU A 39 3.55 -9.11 -9.65
N HIS A 40 3.06 -9.71 -8.57
CA HIS A 40 3.09 -11.16 -8.35
C HIS A 40 2.36 -11.94 -9.46
N ALA A 41 1.16 -11.52 -9.83
CA ALA A 41 0.39 -12.13 -10.92
C ALA A 41 1.07 -12.00 -12.30
N LEU A 42 1.92 -10.97 -12.47
CA LEU A 42 2.76 -10.79 -13.65
C LEU A 42 4.09 -11.57 -13.58
N GLY A 43 4.37 -12.29 -12.49
CA GLY A 43 5.63 -13.00 -12.25
C GLY A 43 6.81 -12.08 -11.94
N LEU A 44 6.53 -10.87 -11.47
CA LEU A 44 7.53 -9.85 -11.11
C LEU A 44 7.74 -9.85 -9.60
N GLU A 45 8.97 -9.60 -9.14
CA GLU A 45 9.32 -9.57 -7.71
C GLU A 45 8.89 -8.24 -7.08
N PRO A 46 7.81 -8.19 -6.27
CA PRO A 46 7.28 -6.92 -5.75
C PRO A 46 8.21 -6.22 -4.75
N ILE A 47 9.09 -6.98 -4.08
CA ILE A 47 9.95 -6.45 -3.02
C ILE A 47 11.04 -5.54 -3.60
N ALA A 48 11.51 -5.79 -4.81
CA ALA A 48 12.60 -5.01 -5.41
C ALA A 48 12.25 -3.51 -5.61
N ALA A 49 10.97 -3.18 -5.69
CA ALA A 49 10.46 -1.80 -5.82
C ALA A 49 10.01 -1.17 -4.49
N LEU A 50 10.34 -1.74 -3.32
CA LEU A 50 10.01 -1.18 -2.01
C LEU A 50 10.93 -0.08 -1.43
N PRO A 51 12.06 0.39 -2.02
CA PRO A 51 12.89 1.43 -1.38
C PRO A 51 12.17 2.69 -0.91
N PHE A 52 11.05 3.04 -1.55
CA PHE A 52 10.23 4.21 -1.18
C PHE A 52 9.76 4.18 0.28
N THR A 53 9.63 3.01 0.89
CA THR A 53 9.17 2.85 2.28
C THR A 53 10.11 3.48 3.31
N LEU A 54 11.37 3.73 2.94
CA LEU A 54 12.33 4.42 3.82
C LEU A 54 12.07 5.93 3.91
N GLY A 55 11.44 6.51 2.88
CA GLY A 55 11.33 7.96 2.69
C GLY A 55 10.01 8.58 3.12
N ILE A 56 9.14 7.85 3.85
CA ILE A 56 7.93 8.47 4.41
C ILE A 56 8.29 9.53 5.44
N ASP A 57 7.45 10.56 5.54
CA ASP A 57 7.61 11.67 6.47
C ASP A 57 6.34 11.88 7.29
N PHE A 58 6.46 12.70 8.32
CA PHE A 58 5.34 13.28 9.04
C PHE A 58 5.04 14.69 8.49
N GLU A 59 3.86 14.86 7.90
CA GLU A 59 3.41 16.06 7.18
C GLU A 59 2.82 17.14 8.10
N GLY A 60 2.89 16.93 9.41
CA GLY A 60 2.43 17.84 10.46
C GLY A 60 1.12 17.43 11.11
N ASP A 61 0.25 16.71 10.40
CA ASP A 61 -1.01 16.13 10.90
C ASP A 61 -1.11 14.61 10.68
N GLN A 62 -0.52 14.10 9.61
CA GLN A 62 -0.52 12.69 9.28
C GLN A 62 0.82 12.25 8.67
N TRP A 63 1.01 10.94 8.55
CA TRP A 63 2.15 10.38 7.83
C TRP A 63 1.87 10.32 6.33
N THR A 64 2.92 10.48 5.51
CA THR A 64 2.83 10.36 4.06
C THR A 64 2.17 9.02 3.67
N PHE A 65 1.21 9.07 2.75
CA PHE A 65 0.61 7.86 2.20
C PHE A 65 1.60 7.17 1.26
N PHE A 66 2.24 6.09 1.71
CA PHE A 66 3.29 5.41 0.94
C PHE A 66 2.71 4.61 -0.22
N LYS A 67 3.30 4.81 -1.40
CA LYS A 67 2.92 4.16 -2.65
C LYS A 67 4.16 3.75 -3.43
N TYR A 68 4.04 2.67 -4.19
CA TYR A 68 5.01 2.38 -5.25
C TYR A 68 5.21 3.61 -6.12
N GLN A 69 6.46 3.97 -6.39
CA GLN A 69 6.78 5.09 -7.25
C GLN A 69 6.60 4.66 -8.70
N LEU A 70 5.79 5.40 -9.48
CA LEU A 70 5.48 5.02 -10.85
C LEU A 70 6.73 4.94 -11.74
N GLY A 71 7.70 5.84 -11.52
CA GLY A 71 8.99 5.79 -12.19
C GLY A 71 9.79 4.53 -11.86
N ASP A 72 9.71 4.04 -10.63
CA ASP A 72 10.42 2.82 -10.20
C ASP A 72 9.78 1.57 -10.82
N LEU A 73 8.44 1.54 -10.94
CA LEU A 73 7.72 0.48 -11.66
C LEU A 73 8.11 0.44 -13.15
N TYR A 74 8.31 1.60 -13.75
CA TYR A 74 8.80 1.71 -15.12
C TYR A 74 10.26 1.24 -15.23
N ASP A 75 11.15 1.76 -14.38
CA ASP A 75 12.59 1.48 -14.39
C ASP A 75 12.88 -0.01 -14.16
N LEU A 76 12.15 -0.67 -13.25
CA LEU A 76 12.37 -2.09 -12.94
C LEU A 76 11.62 -3.05 -13.86
N TYR A 77 10.38 -2.72 -14.23
CA TYR A 77 9.46 -3.70 -14.84
C TYR A 77 8.91 -3.28 -16.20
N GLY A 78 9.24 -2.08 -16.69
CA GLY A 78 8.65 -1.54 -17.90
C GLY A 78 7.14 -1.28 -17.76
N LEU A 79 6.64 -1.05 -16.55
CA LEU A 79 5.23 -0.75 -16.30
C LEU A 79 5.03 0.77 -16.30
N ASP A 80 4.44 1.28 -17.38
CA ASP A 80 4.13 2.70 -17.57
C ASP A 80 2.70 2.97 -17.09
N VAL A 81 2.59 3.60 -15.93
CA VAL A 81 1.33 3.92 -15.25
C VAL A 81 0.92 5.35 -15.55
N GLN A 82 -0.33 5.55 -15.98
CA GLN A 82 -0.88 6.87 -16.28
C GLN A 82 -2.28 7.03 -15.70
N GLU A 83 -2.57 8.19 -15.12
CA GLU A 83 -3.93 8.55 -14.72
C GLU A 83 -4.84 8.73 -15.95
N LEU A 84 -6.10 8.31 -15.84
CA LEU A 84 -7.13 8.48 -16.87
C LEU A 84 -8.20 9.48 -16.41
N ALA A 85 -8.43 10.48 -17.25
CA ALA A 85 -9.63 11.32 -17.15
C ALA A 85 -10.85 10.58 -17.72
N LEU A 86 -11.73 10.10 -16.85
CA LEU A 86 -12.90 9.31 -17.24
C LEU A 86 -14.02 10.22 -17.80
N TYR A 87 -14.39 10.02 -19.07
CA TYR A 87 -15.44 10.79 -19.77
C TYR A 87 -16.63 9.94 -20.27
N ARG A 88 -16.60 8.63 -20.01
CA ARG A 88 -17.57 7.61 -20.42
C ARG A 88 -17.83 6.69 -19.21
N PRO A 89 -18.86 5.82 -19.24
CA PRO A 89 -19.06 4.83 -18.19
C PRO A 89 -17.77 4.06 -17.90
N LEU A 90 -17.47 3.84 -16.61
CA LEU A 90 -16.24 3.18 -16.17
C LEU A 90 -16.09 1.78 -16.81
N THR A 91 -17.19 1.02 -16.90
CA THR A 91 -17.21 -0.30 -17.55
C THR A 91 -16.72 -0.27 -19.00
N ALA A 92 -17.04 0.79 -19.75
CA ALA A 92 -16.59 0.94 -21.14
C ALA A 92 -15.07 1.19 -21.22
N HIS A 93 -14.52 2.00 -20.31
CA HIS A 93 -13.06 2.18 -20.21
C HIS A 93 -12.36 0.88 -19.82
N ILE A 94 -12.93 0.13 -18.86
CA ILE A 94 -12.39 -1.16 -18.44
C ILE A 94 -12.34 -2.13 -19.62
N GLN A 95 -13.45 -2.31 -20.34
CA GLN A 95 -13.50 -3.21 -21.51
C GLN A 95 -12.49 -2.83 -22.59
N GLU A 96 -12.35 -1.54 -22.89
CA GLU A 96 -11.43 -1.06 -23.92
C GLU A 96 -9.95 -1.31 -23.55
N GLN A 97 -9.53 -0.97 -22.32
CA GLN A 97 -8.14 -1.18 -21.91
C GLN A 97 -7.82 -2.67 -21.73
N LEU A 98 -8.72 -3.47 -21.15
CA LEU A 98 -8.53 -4.93 -21.05
C LEU A 98 -8.43 -5.57 -22.44
N GLY A 99 -9.23 -5.10 -23.42
CA GLY A 99 -9.14 -5.53 -24.81
C GLY A 99 -7.79 -5.22 -25.47
N MET A 100 -7.07 -4.21 -24.98
CA MET A 100 -5.69 -3.87 -25.35
C MET A 100 -4.63 -4.57 -24.49
N GLY A 101 -5.02 -5.48 -23.60
CA GLY A 101 -4.10 -6.20 -22.71
C GLY A 101 -3.55 -5.34 -21.57
N ARG A 102 -4.30 -4.31 -21.13
CA ARG A 102 -3.91 -3.39 -20.05
C ARG A 102 -4.86 -3.52 -18.87
N THR A 103 -4.32 -3.58 -17.67
CA THR A 103 -5.12 -3.52 -16.42
C THR A 103 -5.37 -2.06 -16.05
N LEU A 104 -6.46 -1.81 -15.34
CA LEU A 104 -6.70 -0.53 -14.68
C LEU A 104 -6.66 -0.71 -13.17
N LEU A 105 -6.06 0.24 -12.47
CA LEU A 105 -6.28 0.45 -11.04
C LEU A 105 -7.38 1.49 -10.90
N VAL A 106 -8.39 1.24 -10.08
CA VAL A 106 -9.54 2.13 -9.93
C VAL A 106 -9.96 2.21 -8.47
N GLU A 107 -10.30 3.41 -8.02
CA GLU A 107 -10.91 3.60 -6.71
C GLU A 107 -12.41 3.25 -6.77
N LEU A 108 -12.83 2.26 -5.98
CA LEU A 108 -14.21 1.79 -5.87
C LEU A 108 -14.69 1.89 -4.42
N ASP A 109 -16.00 1.70 -4.26
CA ASP A 109 -16.67 1.66 -2.98
C ASP A 109 -16.71 0.24 -2.43
N SER A 110 -15.98 0.00 -1.33
CA SER A 110 -15.90 -1.31 -0.68
C SER A 110 -17.20 -1.80 -0.07
N PHE A 111 -18.22 -0.93 0.05
CA PHE A 111 -19.57 -1.36 0.41
C PHE A 111 -20.10 -2.47 -0.53
N TYR A 112 -19.68 -2.46 -1.79
CA TYR A 112 -20.07 -3.44 -2.82
C TYR A 112 -18.99 -4.48 -3.12
N LEU A 113 -17.96 -4.61 -2.28
CA LEU A 113 -16.86 -5.56 -2.46
C LEU A 113 -16.96 -6.73 -1.47
N PRO A 114 -17.42 -7.93 -1.88
CA PRO A 114 -17.67 -9.06 -0.99
C PRO A 114 -16.45 -9.55 -0.20
N ASP A 115 -15.24 -9.34 -0.71
CA ASP A 115 -14.01 -9.73 -0.03
C ASP A 115 -13.72 -8.91 1.24
N THR A 116 -14.42 -7.79 1.42
CA THR A 116 -14.41 -6.98 2.65
C THR A 116 -15.49 -7.40 3.65
N ALA A 117 -16.04 -8.61 3.52
CA ALA A 117 -16.99 -9.16 4.48
C ALA A 117 -16.43 -9.13 5.92
N GLY A 118 -17.22 -8.55 6.84
CA GLY A 118 -16.82 -8.36 8.23
C GLY A 118 -16.15 -7.01 8.53
N SER A 119 -15.88 -6.18 7.51
CA SER A 119 -15.45 -4.79 7.67
C SER A 119 -16.38 -3.80 6.98
N ALA A 120 -16.34 -3.71 5.65
CA ALA A 120 -17.04 -2.67 4.88
C ALA A 120 -18.22 -3.20 4.05
N TYR A 121 -18.14 -4.44 3.55
CA TYR A 121 -19.17 -5.01 2.67
C TYR A 121 -20.56 -4.93 3.29
N GLN A 122 -21.46 -4.19 2.63
CA GLN A 122 -22.84 -3.92 3.07
C GLN A 122 -22.96 -3.29 4.47
N LEU A 123 -21.88 -2.67 4.98
CA LEU A 123 -21.79 -2.07 6.31
C LEU A 123 -21.40 -0.59 6.25
N GLU A 124 -20.39 -0.24 5.46
CA GLU A 124 -19.83 1.11 5.40
C GLU A 124 -19.31 1.47 4.00
N HIS A 125 -19.58 2.70 3.56
CA HIS A 125 -19.05 3.23 2.31
C HIS A 125 -17.61 3.71 2.52
N VAL A 126 -16.64 2.92 2.06
CA VAL A 126 -15.21 3.24 2.18
C VAL A 126 -14.54 3.10 0.82
N LYS A 127 -13.81 4.14 0.44
CA LYS A 127 -13.03 4.19 -0.80
C LYS A 127 -11.82 3.27 -0.72
N THR A 128 -11.64 2.42 -1.72
CA THR A 128 -10.47 1.54 -1.85
C THR A 128 -10.02 1.41 -3.30
N THR A 129 -8.75 1.10 -3.54
CA THR A 129 -8.22 0.83 -4.88
C THR A 129 -8.31 -0.65 -5.19
N VAL A 130 -8.74 -1.03 -6.39
CA VAL A 130 -8.66 -2.40 -6.92
C VAL A 130 -7.94 -2.38 -8.27
N ALA A 131 -7.28 -3.47 -8.65
CA ALA A 131 -6.80 -3.67 -10.03
C ALA A 131 -7.70 -4.65 -10.77
N VAL A 132 -8.27 -4.24 -11.89
CA VAL A 132 -9.22 -5.06 -12.65
C VAL A 132 -8.49 -6.07 -13.53
N ALA A 133 -8.73 -7.36 -13.30
CA ALA A 133 -8.17 -8.43 -14.09
C ALA A 133 -9.07 -8.86 -15.25
N GLU A 134 -10.38 -8.98 -14.99
CA GLU A 134 -11.38 -9.36 -16.00
C GLU A 134 -12.71 -8.63 -15.76
N ILE A 135 -13.43 -8.34 -16.84
CA ILE A 135 -14.82 -7.88 -16.79
C ILE A 135 -15.65 -8.66 -17.79
N ASP A 136 -16.83 -9.14 -17.37
CA ASP A 136 -17.83 -9.77 -18.22
C ASP A 136 -19.15 -9.04 -18.04
N MET A 137 -19.58 -8.29 -19.06
CA MET A 137 -20.80 -7.50 -19.02
C MET A 137 -22.07 -8.36 -19.18
N GLU A 138 -21.97 -9.53 -19.83
CA GLU A 138 -23.11 -10.41 -20.05
C GLU A 138 -23.44 -11.18 -18.78
N GLN A 139 -22.42 -11.71 -18.11
CA GLN A 139 -22.57 -12.39 -16.82
C GLN A 139 -22.55 -11.44 -15.61
N GLN A 140 -22.35 -10.13 -15.85
CA GLN A 140 -22.20 -9.10 -14.82
C GLN A 140 -21.17 -9.51 -13.76
N ARG A 141 -19.97 -9.90 -14.21
CA ARG A 141 -18.88 -10.42 -13.38
C ARG A 141 -17.65 -9.55 -13.48
N LEU A 142 -17.00 -9.30 -12.35
CA LEU A 142 -15.72 -8.61 -12.26
C LEU A 142 -14.73 -9.47 -11.49
N VAL A 143 -13.53 -9.68 -12.04
CA VAL A 143 -12.39 -10.29 -11.34
C VAL A 143 -11.36 -9.19 -11.10
N TYR A 144 -10.87 -9.08 -9.87
CA TYR A 144 -10.02 -7.97 -9.46
C TYR A 144 -9.05 -8.38 -8.35
N PHE A 145 -7.90 -7.71 -8.31
CA PHE A 145 -7.02 -7.73 -7.14
C PHE A 145 -7.44 -6.63 -6.17
N HIS A 146 -7.55 -6.98 -4.89
CA HIS A 146 -7.84 -6.05 -3.80
C HIS A 146 -7.18 -6.57 -2.53
N ALA A 147 -6.70 -5.66 -1.68
CA ALA A 147 -6.00 -6.02 -0.45
C ALA A 147 -5.01 -7.19 -0.67
N GLN A 148 -5.25 -8.33 -0.02
CA GLN A 148 -4.34 -9.46 0.05
C GLN A 148 -4.46 -10.50 -1.08
N GLY A 149 -5.27 -10.28 -2.12
CA GLY A 149 -5.49 -11.33 -3.12
C GLY A 149 -6.31 -10.96 -4.34
N CYS A 150 -6.73 -12.01 -5.06
CA CYS A 150 -7.60 -11.96 -6.23
C CYS A 150 -9.00 -12.41 -5.83
N TYR A 151 -10.02 -11.65 -6.23
CA TYR A 151 -11.41 -11.86 -5.85
C TYR A 151 -12.33 -11.67 -7.05
N GLN A 152 -13.59 -12.04 -6.85
CA GLN A 152 -14.65 -11.79 -7.83
C GLN A 152 -15.91 -11.25 -7.16
N LEU A 153 -16.66 -10.47 -7.93
CA LEU A 153 -18.03 -10.07 -7.60
C LEU A 153 -18.93 -10.29 -8.82
N GLN A 154 -20.23 -10.40 -8.58
CA GLN A 154 -21.22 -10.61 -9.63
C GLN A 154 -22.62 -10.08 -9.25
N GLY A 155 -23.50 -9.93 -10.24
CA GLY A 155 -24.93 -9.62 -10.03
C GLY A 155 -25.15 -8.23 -9.42
N ASP A 156 -25.93 -8.15 -8.32
CA ASP A 156 -26.28 -6.86 -7.71
C ASP A 156 -25.04 -6.05 -7.28
N ASP A 157 -23.99 -6.70 -6.76
CA ASP A 157 -22.74 -6.02 -6.42
C ASP A 157 -22.07 -5.38 -7.65
N PHE A 158 -22.13 -6.06 -8.80
CA PHE A 158 -21.59 -5.55 -10.06
C PHE A 158 -22.39 -4.34 -10.57
N GLU A 159 -23.70 -4.41 -10.51
CA GLU A 159 -24.55 -3.31 -10.97
C GLU A 159 -24.44 -2.09 -10.05
N ASN A 160 -24.36 -2.31 -8.74
CA ASN A 160 -24.29 -1.25 -7.76
C ASN A 160 -22.92 -0.55 -7.74
N ILE A 161 -21.83 -1.31 -7.81
CA ILE A 161 -20.46 -0.73 -7.79
C ILE A 161 -20.18 0.16 -9.01
N PHE A 162 -20.83 -0.13 -10.14
CA PHE A 162 -20.74 0.66 -11.37
C PHE A 162 -21.92 1.63 -11.57
N HIS A 163 -22.85 1.69 -10.61
CA HIS A 163 -24.07 2.51 -10.66
C HIS A 163 -24.84 2.35 -12.00
N LEU A 164 -25.06 1.10 -12.43
CA LEU A 164 -25.69 0.79 -13.72
C LEU A 164 -27.22 0.94 -13.71
N ARG A 165 -27.83 0.96 -12.52
CA ARG A 165 -29.28 1.11 -12.33
C ARG A 165 -29.60 2.43 -11.61
N GLY A 166 -30.84 2.90 -11.80
CA GLY A 166 -31.36 4.11 -11.13
C GLY A 166 -31.02 5.41 -11.84
N GLU A 167 -31.47 6.52 -11.26
CA GLU A 167 -31.13 7.86 -11.76
C GLU A 167 -29.67 8.18 -11.46
N LYS A 168 -28.96 8.70 -12.47
CA LYS A 168 -27.57 9.14 -12.29
C LYS A 168 -27.56 10.34 -11.36
N ASN A 169 -26.92 10.21 -10.22
CA ASN A 169 -26.67 11.32 -9.31
C ASN A 169 -25.47 12.14 -9.83
N PRO A 170 -25.65 13.38 -10.31
CA PRO A 170 -24.58 14.20 -10.85
C PRO A 170 -23.54 14.62 -9.81
N ALA A 171 -23.82 14.44 -8.51
CA ALA A 171 -22.85 14.67 -7.43
C ALA A 171 -21.83 13.52 -7.29
N ILE A 172 -22.08 12.35 -7.89
CA ILE A 172 -21.11 11.26 -7.93
C ILE A 172 -20.07 11.59 -9.01
N LEU A 173 -18.87 11.95 -8.56
CA LEU A 173 -17.74 12.23 -9.44
C LEU A 173 -17.16 10.94 -10.01
N PRO A 174 -16.59 10.96 -11.23
CA PRO A 174 -15.86 9.81 -11.75
C PRO A 174 -14.71 9.43 -10.79
N PRO A 175 -14.48 8.12 -10.55
CA PRO A 175 -13.43 7.69 -9.63
C PRO A 175 -12.04 7.98 -10.20
N TYR A 176 -11.07 8.05 -9.30
CA TYR A 176 -9.66 8.02 -9.68
C TYR A 176 -9.34 6.70 -10.38
N CYS A 177 -8.61 6.78 -11.49
CA CYS A 177 -8.29 5.62 -12.30
C CYS A 177 -6.91 5.75 -12.95
N GLU A 178 -6.12 4.70 -12.87
CA GLU A 178 -4.83 4.56 -13.54
C GLU A 178 -4.88 3.41 -14.54
N VAL A 179 -4.23 3.57 -15.69
CA VAL A 179 -3.97 2.48 -16.64
C VAL A 179 -2.53 2.03 -16.54
N VAL A 180 -2.31 0.72 -16.56
CA VAL A 180 -0.98 0.12 -16.58
C VAL A 180 -0.66 -0.37 -17.98
N LYS A 181 0.32 0.28 -18.63
CA LYS A 181 0.82 -0.09 -19.95
C LYS A 181 2.13 -0.87 -19.79
N LYS A 182 2.33 -1.86 -20.65
CA LYS A 182 3.63 -2.56 -20.76
C LYS A 182 4.48 -1.84 -21.82
N ALA A 183 5.60 -1.29 -21.41
CA ALA A 183 6.60 -0.75 -22.31
C ALA A 183 7.26 -1.88 -23.12
N PRO A 184 7.89 -1.59 -24.27
CA PRO A 184 8.63 -2.59 -25.04
C PRO A 184 9.86 -3.14 -24.30
N THR A 185 10.38 -2.41 -23.33
CA THR A 185 11.52 -2.82 -22.51
C THR A 185 11.12 -3.98 -21.60
N PRO A 186 11.86 -5.10 -21.61
CA PRO A 186 11.55 -6.22 -20.73
C PRO A 186 11.81 -5.87 -19.27
N ALA A 187 11.04 -6.49 -18.37
CA ALA A 187 11.28 -6.37 -16.94
C ALA A 187 12.67 -6.92 -16.56
N LEU A 188 13.35 -6.20 -15.68
CA LEU A 188 14.63 -6.63 -15.13
C LEU A 188 14.46 -7.87 -14.25
N GLN A 189 15.47 -8.73 -14.27
CA GLN A 189 15.49 -9.99 -13.50
C GLN A 189 16.90 -10.24 -12.95
N GLY A 190 16.98 -11.08 -11.92
CA GLY A 190 18.25 -11.51 -11.33
C GLY A 190 19.13 -10.34 -10.89
N GLU A 191 20.41 -10.39 -11.26
CA GLU A 191 21.41 -9.37 -10.89
C GLU A 191 21.04 -7.97 -11.40
N ALA A 192 20.50 -7.85 -12.62
CA ALA A 192 20.10 -6.56 -13.16
C ALA A 192 18.97 -5.90 -12.35
N LEU A 193 18.02 -6.70 -11.87
CA LEU A 193 16.95 -6.22 -10.98
C LEU A 193 17.52 -5.76 -9.63
N LEU A 194 18.45 -6.53 -9.06
CA LEU A 194 19.13 -6.16 -7.82
C LEU A 194 19.90 -4.85 -7.98
N SER A 195 20.71 -4.71 -9.03
CA SER A 195 21.48 -3.48 -9.29
C SER A 195 20.58 -2.26 -9.44
N ALA A 196 19.48 -2.39 -10.20
CA ALA A 196 18.53 -1.30 -10.36
C ALA A 196 17.82 -0.95 -9.04
N SER A 197 17.41 -1.96 -8.26
CA SER A 197 16.83 -1.75 -6.93
C SER A 197 17.78 -1.00 -5.97
N LEU A 198 19.08 -1.31 -6.01
CA LEU A 198 20.10 -0.60 -5.22
C LEU A 198 20.25 0.87 -5.65
N VAL A 199 20.14 1.17 -6.95
CA VAL A 199 20.11 2.55 -7.44
C VAL A 199 18.88 3.30 -6.91
N LEU A 200 17.72 2.65 -6.87
CA LEU A 200 16.50 3.22 -6.29
C LEU A 200 16.64 3.45 -4.78
N LEU A 201 17.29 2.53 -4.06
CA LEU A 201 17.64 2.72 -2.65
C LEU A 201 18.52 3.95 -2.44
N GLN A 202 19.61 4.10 -3.20
CA GLN A 202 20.47 5.28 -3.12
C GLN A 202 19.67 6.57 -3.39
N ARG A 203 18.83 6.57 -4.42
CA ARG A 203 17.93 7.69 -4.74
C ARG A 203 17.01 8.03 -3.57
N GLN A 204 16.44 7.04 -2.89
CA GLN A 204 15.60 7.30 -1.72
C GLN A 204 16.38 7.78 -0.50
N LEU A 205 17.59 7.27 -0.27
CA LEU A 205 18.43 7.76 0.82
C LEU A 205 18.81 9.25 0.66
N GLN A 206 18.91 9.73 -0.58
CA GLN A 206 19.10 11.15 -0.90
C GLN A 206 17.85 12.01 -0.67
N ARG A 207 16.67 11.41 -0.64
CA ARG A 207 15.36 12.09 -0.49
C ARG A 207 14.75 11.91 0.90
N LEU A 208 15.49 11.33 1.85
CA LEU A 208 15.01 11.19 3.22
C LEU A 208 14.63 12.55 3.81
N PRO A 209 13.65 12.58 4.75
CA PRO A 209 13.32 13.77 5.51
C PRO A 209 14.57 14.43 6.11
N VAL A 210 14.64 15.76 5.99
CA VAL A 210 15.75 16.56 6.54
C VAL A 210 15.75 16.51 8.06
N GLU A 211 14.56 16.59 8.66
CA GLU A 211 14.33 16.44 10.08
C GLU A 211 13.81 15.04 10.39
N ASN A 212 14.11 14.53 11.59
CA ASN A 212 13.63 13.22 12.01
C ASN A 212 12.09 13.22 12.13
N PRO A 213 11.38 12.37 11.36
CA PRO A 213 9.91 12.38 11.31
C PRO A 213 9.28 12.01 12.65
N PHE A 214 9.94 11.19 13.46
CA PHE A 214 9.42 10.79 14.77
C PHE A 214 9.52 11.91 15.81
N VAL A 215 10.50 12.81 15.69
CA VAL A 215 10.56 14.02 16.54
C VAL A 215 9.39 14.94 16.23
N LYS A 216 9.09 15.17 14.94
CA LYS A 216 7.91 15.94 14.50
C LYS A 216 6.61 15.28 14.97
N PHE A 217 6.50 13.96 14.75
CA PHE A 217 5.33 13.18 15.16
C PHE A 217 5.13 13.22 16.68
N ARG A 218 6.19 13.07 17.48
CA ARG A 218 6.08 13.13 18.94
C ARG A 218 5.40 14.40 19.42
N ALA A 219 5.84 15.55 18.91
CA ALA A 219 5.33 16.85 19.36
C ALA A 219 3.83 16.97 19.04
N ARG A 220 3.43 16.52 17.85
CA ARG A 220 2.03 16.52 17.43
C ARG A 220 1.20 15.49 18.21
N PHE A 221 1.71 14.28 18.42
CA PHE A 221 1.04 13.22 19.15
C PHE A 221 0.74 13.63 20.59
N GLU A 222 1.68 14.31 21.26
CA GLU A 222 1.47 14.84 22.61
C GLU A 222 0.34 15.90 22.66
N ALA A 223 0.29 16.79 21.67
CA ALA A 223 -0.79 17.77 21.55
C ALA A 223 -2.15 17.09 21.25
N ASP A 224 -2.18 16.15 20.30
CA ASP A 224 -3.39 15.44 19.90
C ASP A 224 -4.01 14.64 21.05
N MET A 225 -3.18 14.11 21.96
CA MET A 225 -3.66 13.35 23.13
C MET A 225 -4.62 14.13 24.03
N GLN A 226 -4.53 15.46 24.06
CA GLN A 226 -5.45 16.30 24.84
C GLN A 226 -6.88 16.22 24.32
N TRP A 227 -7.05 16.08 23.00
CA TRP A 227 -8.34 15.94 22.33
C TRP A 227 -8.75 14.47 22.22
N LEU A 228 -7.84 13.63 21.75
CA LEU A 228 -8.12 12.25 21.36
C LEU A 228 -8.67 11.40 22.51
N ILE A 229 -8.27 11.67 23.77
CA ILE A 229 -8.74 10.94 24.96
C ILE A 229 -10.25 11.12 25.24
N HIS A 230 -10.88 12.14 24.65
CA HIS A 230 -12.29 12.45 24.81
C HIS A 230 -13.15 11.94 23.65
N GLU A 231 -12.53 11.42 22.59
CA GLU A 231 -13.18 10.98 21.37
C GLU A 231 -13.64 9.52 21.42
N PRO A 232 -14.64 9.13 20.59
CA PRO A 232 -15.04 7.74 20.46
C PRO A 232 -13.95 6.88 19.82
N ILE A 233 -14.10 5.56 19.97
CA ILE A 233 -13.17 4.57 19.39
C ILE A 233 -13.11 4.64 17.85
N THR A 234 -14.16 5.11 17.18
CA THR A 234 -14.16 5.34 15.73
C THR A 234 -13.13 6.39 15.31
N THR A 235 -13.01 7.48 16.06
CA THR A 235 -11.98 8.51 15.85
C THR A 235 -10.58 7.93 16.07
N PHE A 236 -10.41 7.03 17.05
CA PHE A 236 -9.14 6.29 17.23
C PHE A 236 -8.77 5.48 15.99
N HIS A 237 -9.73 4.76 15.38
CA HIS A 237 -9.45 3.96 14.19
C HIS A 237 -8.97 4.83 13.03
N GLN A 238 -9.59 6.00 12.82
CA GLN A 238 -9.18 6.97 11.81
C GLN A 238 -7.79 7.56 12.12
N TYR A 239 -7.56 7.99 13.36
CA TYR A 239 -6.28 8.53 13.81
C TYR A 239 -5.14 7.50 13.65
N SER A 240 -5.38 6.29 14.13
CA SER A 240 -4.41 5.19 14.06
C SER A 240 -4.13 4.79 12.61
N PHE A 241 -5.10 4.88 11.70
CA PHE A 241 -4.90 4.61 10.29
C PHE A 241 -3.92 5.61 9.68
N ALA A 242 -4.14 6.91 9.91
CA ALA A 242 -3.30 7.99 9.39
C ALA A 242 -1.92 8.14 10.09
N THR A 243 -1.72 7.46 11.22
CA THR A 243 -0.50 7.56 12.03
C THR A 243 0.16 6.19 12.27
N LEU A 244 -0.13 5.53 13.38
CA LEU A 244 0.57 4.35 13.88
C LEU A 244 0.56 3.17 12.88
N ARG A 245 -0.57 2.95 12.22
CA ARG A 245 -0.69 1.90 11.19
C ARG A 245 0.05 2.31 9.91
N GLN A 246 0.01 3.59 9.56
CA GLN A 246 0.67 4.11 8.36
C GLN A 246 2.18 3.84 8.41
N PHE A 247 2.90 4.38 9.40
CA PHE A 247 4.35 4.16 9.47
C PHE A 247 4.71 2.75 9.95
N GLY A 248 3.89 2.14 10.82
CA GLY A 248 4.14 0.79 11.32
C GLY A 248 4.17 -0.25 10.20
N SER A 249 3.16 -0.25 9.33
CA SER A 249 3.14 -1.16 8.17
C SER A 249 4.19 -0.79 7.11
N CYS A 250 4.47 0.50 6.92
CA CYS A 250 5.51 0.96 6.00
C CYS A 250 6.90 0.44 6.41
N TYR A 251 7.28 0.56 7.68
CA TYR A 251 8.59 0.09 8.15
C TYR A 251 8.69 -1.44 8.23
N GLU A 252 7.57 -2.18 8.34
CA GLU A 252 7.58 -3.64 8.13
C GLU A 252 8.02 -3.99 6.71
N LEU A 253 7.48 -3.27 5.70
CA LEU A 253 7.88 -3.43 4.30
C LEU A 253 9.32 -2.99 4.06
N ALA A 254 9.78 -1.92 4.73
CA ALA A 254 11.19 -1.52 4.66
C ALA A 254 12.11 -2.62 5.21
N GLY A 255 11.77 -3.23 6.35
CA GLY A 255 12.53 -4.36 6.90
C GLY A 255 12.49 -5.58 5.99
N THR A 256 11.35 -5.85 5.35
CA THR A 256 11.19 -6.89 4.33
C THR A 256 12.12 -6.65 3.14
N TYR A 257 12.19 -5.41 2.64
CA TYR A 257 13.07 -5.04 1.55
C TYR A 257 14.55 -5.25 1.90
N LEU A 258 14.98 -4.81 3.08
CA LEU A 258 16.36 -5.00 3.52
C LEU A 258 16.71 -6.50 3.71
N LYS A 259 15.78 -7.31 4.22
CA LYS A 259 15.95 -8.77 4.28
C LYS A 259 16.04 -9.40 2.89
N TRP A 260 15.28 -8.90 1.92
CA TRP A 260 15.40 -9.35 0.53
C TRP A 260 16.78 -9.02 -0.04
N LEU A 261 17.29 -7.79 0.14
CA LEU A 261 18.66 -7.44 -0.25
C LEU A 261 19.70 -8.36 0.38
N GLN A 262 19.57 -8.66 1.68
CA GLN A 262 20.44 -9.61 2.38
C GLN A 262 20.38 -11.01 1.74
N GLY A 263 19.17 -11.48 1.42
CA GLY A 263 18.97 -12.74 0.69
C GLY A 263 19.56 -12.76 -0.72
N GLN A 264 19.73 -11.59 -1.34
CA GLN A 264 20.42 -11.41 -2.62
C GLN A 264 21.95 -11.26 -2.47
N GLY A 265 22.50 -11.39 -1.26
CA GLY A 265 23.93 -11.34 -0.97
C GLY A 265 24.47 -9.98 -0.54
N VAL A 266 23.62 -8.99 -0.28
CA VAL A 266 24.05 -7.68 0.25
C VAL A 266 24.35 -7.81 1.75
N ALA A 267 25.62 -7.64 2.11
CA ALA A 267 26.09 -7.80 3.49
C ALA A 267 25.91 -6.52 4.34
N GLY A 268 26.00 -6.68 5.68
CA GLY A 268 26.05 -5.54 6.62
C GLY A 268 24.72 -4.88 6.93
N LEU A 269 23.59 -5.55 6.65
CA LEU A 269 22.25 -5.00 6.84
C LEU A 269 21.60 -5.36 8.18
N ASP A 270 22.18 -6.26 8.98
CA ASP A 270 21.55 -6.82 10.18
C ASP A 270 21.08 -5.73 11.16
N ALA A 271 21.95 -4.77 11.49
CA ALA A 271 21.62 -3.71 12.42
C ALA A 271 20.54 -2.75 11.86
N ALA A 272 20.58 -2.46 10.56
CA ALA A 272 19.57 -1.62 9.92
C ALA A 272 18.20 -2.32 9.88
N ILE A 273 18.18 -3.62 9.58
CA ILE A 273 16.98 -4.46 9.62
C ILE A 273 16.39 -4.47 11.03
N GLU A 274 17.21 -4.71 12.06
CA GLU A 274 16.75 -4.71 13.46
C GLU A 274 16.12 -3.36 13.82
N ASN A 275 16.82 -2.25 13.53
CA ASN A 275 16.32 -0.91 13.84
C ASN A 275 15.00 -0.60 13.12
N VAL A 276 14.90 -0.90 11.82
CA VAL A 276 13.69 -0.64 11.02
C VAL A 276 12.51 -1.52 11.48
N MET A 277 12.73 -2.81 11.72
CA MET A 277 11.71 -3.71 12.26
C MET A 277 11.26 -3.28 13.67
N SER A 278 12.16 -2.72 14.47
CA SER A 278 11.82 -2.18 15.80
C SER A 278 10.83 -1.02 15.72
N LEU A 279 10.88 -0.19 14.66
CA LEU A 279 9.89 0.87 14.44
C LEU A 279 8.50 0.28 14.24
N SER A 280 8.39 -0.76 13.42
CA SER A 280 7.11 -1.43 13.12
C SER A 280 6.50 -2.09 14.36
N THR A 281 7.29 -2.89 15.08
CA THR A 281 6.85 -3.58 16.31
C THR A 281 6.45 -2.59 17.41
N THR A 282 7.22 -1.51 17.57
CA THR A 282 6.92 -0.46 18.56
C THR A 282 5.64 0.30 18.17
N ALA A 283 5.42 0.60 16.89
CA ALA A 283 4.18 1.19 16.41
C ALA A 283 2.95 0.33 16.76
N LYS A 284 3.07 -0.99 16.57
CA LYS A 284 2.01 -1.96 16.88
C LYS A 284 1.69 -1.97 18.38
N ALA A 285 2.72 -2.03 19.21
CA ALA A 285 2.58 -1.98 20.66
C ALA A 285 1.93 -0.65 21.12
N LEU A 286 2.40 0.47 20.58
CA LEU A 286 1.89 1.80 20.87
C LEU A 286 0.42 1.95 20.44
N GLN A 287 0.01 1.37 19.32
CA GLN A 287 -1.40 1.36 18.88
C GLN A 287 -2.31 0.69 19.93
N PHE A 288 -1.91 -0.45 20.47
CA PHE A 288 -2.69 -1.11 21.52
C PHE A 288 -2.64 -0.34 22.84
N GLN A 289 -1.53 0.32 23.17
CA GLN A 289 -1.43 1.18 24.35
C GLN A 289 -2.36 2.39 24.22
N LEU A 290 -2.41 3.03 23.05
CA LEU A 290 -3.28 4.17 22.76
C LEU A 290 -4.76 3.78 22.87
N ALA A 291 -5.17 2.67 22.26
CA ALA A 291 -6.54 2.16 22.40
C ALA A 291 -6.94 1.97 23.87
N ARG A 292 -6.05 1.38 24.68
CA ARG A 292 -6.28 1.20 26.13
C ARG A 292 -6.29 2.52 26.90
N ALA A 293 -5.43 3.46 26.54
CA ALA A 293 -5.34 4.77 27.17
C ALA A 293 -6.63 5.56 26.95
N MET A 294 -7.16 5.56 25.72
CA MET A 294 -8.45 6.16 25.39
C MET A 294 -9.61 5.49 26.13
N ALA A 295 -9.70 4.16 26.10
CA ALA A 295 -10.76 3.42 26.81
C ALA A 295 -10.77 3.69 28.32
N ARG A 296 -9.60 3.94 28.91
CA ARG A 296 -9.44 4.19 30.36
C ARG A 296 -9.35 5.67 30.72
N LYS A 297 -9.36 6.57 29.74
CA LYS A 297 -9.08 8.01 29.89
C LYS A 297 -7.82 8.28 30.73
N LYS A 298 -6.73 7.59 30.40
CA LYS A 298 -5.43 7.75 31.06
C LYS A 298 -4.38 8.37 30.13
N PRO A 299 -3.39 9.08 30.69
CA PRO A 299 -2.24 9.54 29.91
C PRO A 299 -1.47 8.35 29.33
N ILE A 300 -0.77 8.59 28.22
CA ILE A 300 0.09 7.62 27.55
C ILE A 300 1.56 7.99 27.79
N ASP A 301 2.42 6.98 27.77
CA ASP A 301 3.86 7.18 27.79
C ASP A 301 4.37 7.48 26.37
N PHE A 302 5.11 8.59 26.22
CA PHE A 302 5.69 9.00 24.94
C PHE A 302 7.11 8.45 24.71
N THR A 303 7.72 7.84 25.72
CA THR A 303 9.07 7.23 25.64
C THR A 303 9.23 6.28 24.43
N PRO A 304 8.23 5.46 24.03
CA PRO A 304 8.34 4.64 22.83
C PRO A 304 8.58 5.45 21.54
N VAL A 305 8.01 6.65 21.43
CA VAL A 305 8.20 7.51 20.24
C VAL A 305 9.60 8.12 20.24
N ASP A 306 10.10 8.52 21.41
CA ASP A 306 11.47 9.02 21.56
C ASP A 306 12.48 7.93 21.16
N GLN A 307 12.24 6.68 21.56
CA GLN A 307 13.05 5.52 21.13
C GLN A 307 12.96 5.27 19.62
N MET A 308 11.77 5.40 19.02
CA MET A 308 11.61 5.28 17.57
C MET A 308 12.43 6.36 16.83
N ALA A 309 12.52 7.58 17.36
CA ALA A 309 13.35 8.63 16.79
C ALA A 309 14.85 8.26 16.80
N GLU A 310 15.35 7.70 17.90
CA GLU A 310 16.74 7.21 17.98
C GLU A 310 17.00 6.08 16.97
N ARG A 311 16.11 5.08 16.93
CA ARG A 311 16.20 3.92 16.03
C ARG A 311 16.16 4.31 14.57
N TRP A 312 15.30 5.24 14.21
CA TRP A 312 15.23 5.77 12.85
C TRP A 312 16.53 6.46 12.45
N THR A 313 17.07 7.31 13.32
CA THR A 313 18.35 8.01 13.08
C THR A 313 19.48 7.00 12.83
N GLN A 314 19.59 5.99 13.69
CA GLN A 314 20.60 4.94 13.56
C GLN A 314 20.45 4.15 12.25
N ALA A 315 19.23 3.71 11.93
CA ALA A 315 18.96 2.98 10.69
C ALA A 315 19.33 3.80 9.45
N MET A 316 18.88 5.06 9.38
CA MET A 316 19.15 5.91 8.21
C MET A 316 20.63 6.24 8.08
N GLN A 317 21.34 6.46 9.19
CA GLN A 317 22.79 6.67 9.16
C GLN A 317 23.54 5.43 8.67
N GLN A 318 23.19 4.25 9.17
CA GLN A 318 23.77 2.98 8.74
C GLN A 318 23.55 2.74 7.24
N LEU A 319 22.33 2.94 6.76
CA LEU A 319 22.00 2.77 5.35
C LEU A 319 22.73 3.79 4.46
N LYS A 320 22.81 5.07 4.86
CA LYS A 320 23.59 6.08 4.13
C LYS A 320 25.08 5.75 4.09
N SER A 321 25.65 5.18 5.15
CA SER A 321 27.04 4.74 5.17
C SER A 321 27.28 3.51 4.29
N ALA A 322 26.33 2.58 4.24
CA ALA A 322 26.42 1.37 3.42
C ALA A 322 26.19 1.64 1.93
N PHE A 323 25.33 2.61 1.61
CA PHE A 323 24.94 2.97 0.24
C PHE A 323 25.13 4.48 0.02
N PRO A 324 26.38 4.94 -0.12
CA PRO A 324 26.66 6.34 -0.40
C PRO A 324 26.04 6.75 -1.76
N ALA A 325 25.72 8.04 -1.85
CA ALA A 325 25.26 8.71 -3.06
C ALA A 325 26.31 8.68 -4.18
#